data_AF-F0VYU0-F1
#
_entry.id   AF-F0VYU0-F1
#
_cell.length_a   1.000
_cell.length_b   1.000
_cell.length_c   1.000
_cell.angle_alpha   90.00
_cell.angle_beta   90.00
_cell.angle_gamma   90.00
#
_symmetry.space_group_name_H-M   'P 1'
#
loop_
_entity.id
_entity.type
_entity.pdbx_description
1 polymer ?
#
loop_
_entity_poly.entity_id
_entity_poly.type
_entity_poly.pdbx_seq_one_letter_code
_entity_poly.pdbx_strand_id
1 'polypeptide(L)'
;MISELCAPSTRAGWGQTLPAEQTYYGKLISPATRFGQDSQGCIKNSVSHTSDVPLVDRGGCSFLKKAQNAQEAGAKAVIVRGTRKATYESIIKTYSQGRVKNSVAFGFLNRPHFEYDCTRGESNVTTIKDPIWDTDDSYCSQIPSCHSKMCIPTGVIDTSDGGIPKYQLCCLWDTHILIGANDTLAKNISIPVAYVTIEEGIRLEKAAVAEPRVYLLQRPHQLANWSSIVLWLIGVLTAVGASFYSLSRENRRYIAPENIELDEIEDSHLLQHDQYEYLAQDVQEVDGASAVGFVICAGSFLMLLYYFDIGRLFPIIFGLSAMGSLYSVICMPLLHLLLPYLSTWRCNISSIFRHFVVTVGLLEVLGVLGSATITFLWYLYRNQCWYLQNILGIVLCCSFLKNIEIPNLRVATILLSLAFVYDIFFVFISPFIFGSSVMERVATGGAPANTRIDYPGIDYCERYPHYAPCKDPQPLPMLLLIPQFDWRGGFTMLGLGDIIVPGLLISLGLRFDCCLAKSKYFLLSGKLRQIPGETKVYASLLTKPAAAQNRWQVQYYITASIAFAVGLGMANTAVSFSGLGQPALMYLVPCTLGATILRAWMNNELKLFWSEFKHDMKADVQDDIRETTLSP
;
A
#
# COMPACT_ATOMS: atom_id res chain seq x y z
N MET A 1 -38.92 -7.41 -9.12
CA MET A 1 -37.82 -6.88 -8.29
C MET A 1 -36.82 -6.22 -9.23
N ILE A 2 -36.72 -4.90 -9.21
CA ILE A 2 -35.70 -4.20 -10.01
C ILE A 2 -34.40 -4.29 -9.23
N SER A 3 -33.38 -4.86 -9.88
CA SER A 3 -32.00 -4.97 -9.41
C SER A 3 -31.41 -3.59 -9.14
N GLU A 4 -30.64 -3.44 -8.06
CA GLU A 4 -29.79 -2.26 -7.87
C GLU A 4 -28.85 -2.13 -9.07
N LEU A 5 -28.96 -1.03 -9.81
CA LEU A 5 -28.06 -0.71 -10.92
C LEU A 5 -26.93 0.15 -10.38
N CYS A 6 -25.72 -0.38 -10.42
CA CYS A 6 -24.56 0.28 -9.85
C CYS A 6 -23.57 0.63 -10.96
N ALA A 7 -23.31 1.92 -11.14
CA ALA A 7 -22.19 2.33 -11.95
C ALA A 7 -20.86 1.90 -11.27
N PRO A 8 -19.86 1.44 -12.04
CA PRO A 8 -18.60 0.92 -11.52
C PRO A 8 -17.69 1.99 -10.94
N SER A 9 -17.93 3.26 -11.26
CA SER A 9 -17.06 4.38 -10.92
C SER A 9 -17.83 5.61 -10.44
N THR A 10 -17.26 6.35 -9.47
CA THR A 10 -17.80 7.65 -9.05
C THR A 10 -17.72 8.71 -10.13
N ARG A 11 -16.97 8.47 -11.21
CA ARG A 11 -16.88 9.36 -12.38
C ARG A 11 -17.93 9.07 -13.46
N ALA A 12 -18.75 8.04 -13.26
CA ALA A 12 -19.81 7.66 -14.19
C ALA A 12 -21.07 8.55 -14.06
N GLY A 13 -21.07 9.51 -13.13
CA GLY A 13 -22.13 10.49 -12.93
C GLY A 13 -21.57 11.87 -12.58
N TRP A 14 -22.44 12.89 -12.62
CA TRP A 14 -22.09 14.29 -12.44
C TRP A 14 -23.30 15.13 -12.02
N GLY A 15 -23.08 16.40 -11.68
CA GLY A 15 -24.10 17.29 -11.10
C GLY A 15 -24.04 17.31 -9.58
N GLN A 16 -25.20 17.41 -8.92
CA GLN A 16 -25.27 17.36 -7.46
C GLN A 16 -24.79 16.00 -6.94
N THR A 17 -23.95 16.01 -5.90
CA THR A 17 -23.50 14.79 -5.23
C THR A 17 -24.71 14.03 -4.68
N LEU A 18 -24.79 12.75 -5.02
CA LEU A 18 -25.85 11.87 -4.51
C LEU A 18 -25.69 11.71 -2.98
N PRO A 19 -26.78 11.66 -2.22
CA PRO A 19 -26.72 11.43 -0.79
C PRO A 19 -26.23 10.02 -0.47
N ALA A 20 -25.61 9.87 0.70
CA ALA A 20 -25.17 8.57 1.22
C ALA A 20 -26.35 7.68 1.64
N GLU A 21 -27.49 8.29 1.98
CA GLU A 21 -28.73 7.60 2.32
C GLU A 21 -29.67 7.50 1.11
N GLN A 22 -30.52 6.46 1.09
CA GLN A 22 -31.52 6.29 0.04
C GLN A 22 -32.54 7.44 0.09
N THR A 23 -32.45 8.36 -0.87
CA THR A 23 -33.42 9.45 -1.01
C THR A 23 -34.32 9.21 -2.22
N TYR A 24 -35.58 9.59 -2.06
CA TYR A 24 -36.57 9.47 -3.12
C TYR A 24 -36.42 10.61 -4.13
N TYR A 25 -36.11 10.28 -5.38
CA TYR A 25 -35.89 11.26 -6.44
C TYR A 25 -37.09 11.51 -7.35
N GLY A 26 -38.10 10.62 -7.34
CA GLY A 26 -39.29 10.78 -8.18
C GLY A 26 -39.74 9.49 -8.83
N LYS A 27 -40.65 9.59 -9.79
CA LYS A 27 -41.05 8.47 -10.66
C LYS A 27 -40.17 8.43 -11.91
N LEU A 28 -39.84 7.23 -12.39
CA LEU A 28 -39.16 7.06 -13.67
C LEU A 28 -40.13 7.31 -14.83
N ILE A 29 -39.78 8.22 -15.73
CA ILE A 29 -40.55 8.48 -16.95
C ILE A 29 -39.82 7.92 -18.16
N SER A 30 -40.54 7.15 -18.98
CA SER A 30 -40.06 6.62 -20.25
C SER A 30 -40.05 7.69 -21.36
N PRO A 31 -39.08 7.65 -22.29
CA PRO A 31 -39.14 8.43 -23.53
C PRO A 31 -40.47 8.23 -24.30
N ALA A 32 -40.97 6.99 -24.33
CA ALA A 32 -42.13 6.63 -25.14
C ALA A 32 -43.48 7.16 -24.60
N THR A 33 -43.59 7.44 -23.30
CA THR A 33 -44.89 7.75 -22.67
C THR A 33 -45.19 9.24 -22.56
N ARG A 34 -44.18 10.13 -22.52
CA ARG A 34 -44.41 11.59 -22.40
C ARG A 34 -43.50 12.50 -23.23
N PHE A 35 -42.43 12.02 -23.86
CA PHE A 35 -41.47 12.90 -24.55
C PHE A 35 -41.83 13.27 -26.00
N GLY A 36 -42.90 12.71 -26.57
CA GLY A 36 -43.17 12.88 -28.00
C GLY A 36 -41.99 12.37 -28.84
N GLN A 37 -41.82 12.90 -30.06
CA GLN A 37 -40.80 12.43 -31.01
C GLN A 37 -39.32 12.57 -30.55
N ASP A 38 -39.02 13.24 -29.43
CA ASP A 38 -37.63 13.45 -28.96
C ASP A 38 -37.28 12.54 -27.77
N SER A 39 -36.95 11.28 -28.06
CA SER A 39 -36.44 10.35 -27.06
C SER A 39 -35.03 10.69 -26.55
N GLN A 40 -34.34 11.63 -27.20
CA GLN A 40 -32.97 12.03 -26.89
C GLN A 40 -32.89 13.24 -25.94
N GLY A 41 -34.00 13.94 -25.68
CA GLY A 41 -34.04 15.07 -24.74
C GLY A 41 -33.16 16.26 -25.16
N CYS A 42 -32.97 16.44 -26.46
CA CYS A 42 -32.13 17.49 -27.03
C CYS A 42 -32.90 18.79 -27.28
N ILE A 43 -34.21 18.69 -27.47
CA ILE A 43 -35.14 19.80 -27.64
C ILE A 43 -35.61 20.26 -26.26
N LYS A 44 -35.81 21.57 -26.11
CA LYS A 44 -36.47 22.14 -24.94
C LYS A 44 -37.96 21.79 -25.01
N ASN A 45 -38.35 20.66 -24.43
CA ASN A 45 -39.77 20.33 -24.28
C ASN A 45 -40.39 21.28 -23.25
N SER A 46 -41.50 21.93 -23.60
CA SER A 46 -42.28 22.82 -22.74
C SER A 46 -43.15 22.09 -21.71
N VAL A 47 -42.98 20.76 -21.59
CA VAL A 47 -43.72 19.94 -20.62
C VAL A 47 -42.98 20.00 -19.29
N SER A 48 -43.59 20.63 -18.29
CA SER A 48 -43.02 20.74 -16.95
C SER A 48 -42.97 19.36 -16.28
N HIS A 49 -41.75 18.90 -15.98
CA HIS A 49 -41.46 17.65 -15.29
C HIS A 49 -41.28 17.91 -13.79
N THR A 50 -42.30 18.48 -13.13
CA THR A 50 -42.20 18.75 -11.70
C THR A 50 -42.09 17.44 -10.90
N SER A 51 -40.90 17.14 -10.38
CA SER A 51 -40.60 16.03 -9.46
C SER A 51 -40.41 14.63 -10.05
N ASP A 52 -40.17 14.50 -11.35
CA ASP A 52 -39.93 13.20 -12.00
C ASP A 52 -38.48 13.01 -12.46
N VAL A 53 -38.11 11.76 -12.75
CA VAL A 53 -36.79 11.34 -13.24
C VAL A 53 -36.93 10.86 -14.69
N PRO A 54 -36.62 11.70 -15.69
CA PRO A 54 -36.63 11.29 -17.08
C PRO A 54 -35.50 10.32 -17.44
N LEU A 55 -35.87 9.25 -18.13
CA LEU A 55 -34.97 8.37 -18.86
C LEU A 55 -34.80 8.92 -20.28
N VAL A 56 -33.58 9.22 -20.71
CA VAL A 56 -33.28 9.80 -22.02
C VAL A 56 -32.27 8.96 -22.80
N ASP A 57 -32.45 8.87 -24.12
CA ASP A 57 -31.54 8.14 -25.00
C ASP A 57 -30.24 8.91 -25.19
N ARG A 58 -29.11 8.18 -25.22
CA ARG A 58 -27.84 8.71 -25.71
C ARG A 58 -27.95 9.08 -27.20
N GLY A 59 -27.14 10.04 -27.66
CA GLY A 59 -27.11 10.50 -29.05
C GLY A 59 -27.77 11.88 -29.27
N GLY A 60 -27.69 12.41 -30.49
CA GLY A 60 -28.27 13.71 -30.88
C GLY A 60 -27.52 14.95 -30.37
N CYS A 61 -27.29 15.06 -29.07
CA CYS A 61 -26.67 16.21 -28.40
C CYS A 61 -25.76 15.78 -27.24
N SER A 62 -24.98 16.72 -26.70
CA SER A 62 -24.07 16.47 -25.57
C SER A 62 -24.83 16.11 -24.29
N PHE A 63 -24.19 15.34 -23.41
CA PHE A 63 -24.76 15.01 -22.09
C PHE A 63 -25.09 16.27 -21.28
N LEU A 64 -24.27 17.33 -21.40
CA LEU A 64 -24.52 18.64 -20.79
C LEU A 64 -25.84 19.24 -21.22
N LYS A 65 -26.12 19.17 -22.52
CA LYS A 65 -27.34 19.76 -23.06
C LYS A 65 -28.58 19.02 -22.56
N LYS A 66 -28.51 17.69 -22.49
CA LYS A 66 -29.58 16.85 -21.92
C LYS A 66 -29.86 17.20 -20.45
N ALA A 67 -28.80 17.33 -19.65
CA ALA A 67 -28.90 17.70 -18.25
C ALA A 67 -29.50 19.10 -18.05
N GLN A 68 -29.05 20.09 -18.83
CA GLN A 68 -29.58 21.45 -18.80
C GLN A 68 -31.07 21.50 -19.16
N ASN A 69 -31.47 20.83 -20.25
CA ASN A 69 -32.86 20.82 -20.69
C ASN A 69 -33.78 20.16 -19.63
N ALA A 70 -33.33 19.07 -19.00
CA ALA A 70 -34.09 18.42 -17.95
C ALA A 70 -34.20 19.26 -16.67
N GLN A 71 -33.12 19.97 -16.30
CA GLN A 71 -33.12 20.91 -15.18
C GLN A 71 -34.07 22.08 -15.43
N GLU A 72 -34.04 22.67 -16.63
CA GLU A 72 -34.98 23.73 -17.03
C GLU A 72 -36.43 23.24 -17.02
N ALA A 73 -36.67 21.95 -17.30
CA ALA A 73 -37.99 21.35 -17.21
C ALA A 73 -38.44 21.01 -15.77
N GLY A 74 -37.59 21.20 -14.76
CA GLY A 74 -37.91 20.97 -13.35
C GLY A 74 -37.71 19.54 -12.85
N ALA A 75 -36.98 18.70 -13.60
CA ALA A 75 -36.67 17.32 -13.19
C ALA A 75 -35.77 17.30 -11.94
N LYS A 76 -35.87 16.22 -11.15
CA LYS A 76 -35.04 16.04 -9.94
C LYS A 76 -33.74 15.30 -10.20
N ALA A 77 -33.67 14.52 -11.28
CA ALA A 77 -32.48 13.76 -11.72
C ALA A 77 -32.66 13.37 -13.19
N VAL A 78 -31.58 12.98 -13.88
CA VAL A 78 -31.66 12.45 -15.25
C VAL A 78 -30.90 11.14 -15.35
N ILE A 79 -31.51 10.15 -16.00
CA ILE A 79 -30.85 8.89 -16.34
C ILE A 79 -30.65 8.86 -17.85
N VAL A 80 -29.39 8.85 -18.29
CA VAL A 80 -29.03 8.69 -19.70
C VAL A 80 -28.77 7.21 -19.95
N ARG A 81 -29.50 6.61 -20.89
CA ARG A 81 -29.26 5.21 -21.26
C ARG A 81 -28.45 5.07 -22.55
N GLY A 82 -27.57 4.08 -22.57
CA GLY A 82 -26.96 3.61 -23.82
C GLY A 82 -28.00 3.06 -24.78
N THR A 83 -27.82 3.31 -26.09
CA THR A 83 -28.64 2.70 -27.14
C THR A 83 -27.74 2.25 -28.29
N ARG A 84 -28.11 1.14 -28.96
CA ARG A 84 -27.39 0.66 -30.16
C ARG A 84 -27.34 1.74 -31.26
N LYS A 85 -28.43 2.50 -31.41
CA LYS A 85 -28.52 3.64 -32.34
C LYS A 85 -27.41 4.67 -32.08
N ALA A 86 -27.27 5.12 -30.84
CA ALA A 86 -26.26 6.13 -30.49
C ALA A 86 -24.84 5.63 -30.73
N THR A 87 -24.58 4.36 -30.43
CA THR A 87 -23.30 3.72 -30.71
C THR A 87 -23.04 3.62 -32.20
N TYR A 88 -24.00 3.17 -33.00
CA TYR A 88 -23.85 3.11 -34.45
C TYR A 88 -23.57 4.49 -35.06
N GLU A 89 -24.31 5.53 -34.66
CA GLU A 89 -24.07 6.91 -35.11
C GLU A 89 -22.67 7.41 -34.73
N SER A 90 -22.15 7.03 -33.56
CA SER A 90 -20.79 7.33 -33.09
C SER A 90 -19.72 6.62 -33.94
N ILE A 91 -19.94 5.34 -34.25
CA ILE A 91 -19.06 4.54 -35.12
C ILE A 91 -19.00 5.17 -36.52
N ILE A 92 -20.14 5.41 -37.16
CA ILE A 92 -20.19 5.95 -38.51
C ILE A 92 -19.57 7.35 -38.59
N LYS A 93 -19.79 8.21 -37.58
CA LYS A 93 -19.10 9.51 -37.49
C LYS A 93 -17.58 9.34 -37.53
N THR A 94 -17.05 8.35 -36.80
CA THR A 94 -15.61 8.04 -36.77
C THR A 94 -15.08 7.61 -38.15
N TYR A 95 -15.82 6.78 -38.88
CA TYR A 95 -15.43 6.34 -40.24
C TYR A 95 -15.57 7.45 -41.28
N SER A 96 -16.65 8.23 -41.23
CA SER A 96 -16.91 9.33 -42.18
C SER A 96 -15.88 10.46 -42.13
N GLN A 97 -15.18 10.61 -41.00
CA GLN A 97 -14.13 11.61 -40.79
C GLN A 97 -12.74 11.16 -41.28
N GLY A 98 -12.62 10.03 -41.98
CA GLY A 98 -11.42 9.72 -42.77
C GLY A 98 -10.18 9.29 -41.97
N ARG A 99 -10.29 8.25 -41.14
CA ARG A 99 -9.10 7.50 -40.67
C ARG A 99 -9.32 6.00 -40.76
N VAL A 100 -9.18 5.45 -41.97
CA VAL A 100 -8.79 4.05 -42.12
C VAL A 100 -7.77 3.93 -43.26
N LYS A 101 -6.64 3.29 -42.91
CA LYS A 101 -5.53 2.77 -43.72
C LYS A 101 -4.41 3.75 -44.14
N ASN A 102 -3.26 3.52 -43.51
CA ASN A 102 -1.89 3.96 -43.83
C ASN A 102 -1.52 5.40 -43.46
N SER A 103 -1.07 5.61 -42.23
CA SER A 103 0.13 6.44 -41.99
C SER A 103 0.68 6.21 -40.60
N VAL A 104 1.92 5.74 -40.58
CA VAL A 104 2.87 5.91 -39.49
C VAL A 104 3.04 7.43 -39.32
N ALA A 105 2.25 8.04 -38.44
CA ALA A 105 2.44 9.41 -37.99
C ALA A 105 2.51 9.39 -36.47
N PHE A 106 3.75 9.50 -35.99
CA PHE A 106 4.17 9.66 -34.60
C PHE A 106 3.19 10.49 -33.77
N GLY A 107 2.68 9.94 -32.65
CA GLY A 107 2.22 10.74 -31.51
C GLY A 107 0.82 10.50 -30.94
N PHE A 108 -0.07 9.76 -31.60
CA PHE A 108 -1.35 9.32 -31.03
C PHE A 108 -1.54 7.83 -31.37
N LEU A 109 -1.04 6.95 -30.49
CA LEU A 109 -1.28 5.51 -30.58
C LEU A 109 -2.77 5.25 -30.85
N ASN A 110 -3.07 4.36 -31.80
CA ASN A 110 -4.39 3.80 -32.07
C ASN A 110 -5.10 3.46 -30.76
N ARG A 111 -5.94 4.36 -30.25
CA ARG A 111 -6.79 4.03 -29.10
C ARG A 111 -7.80 3.00 -29.60
N PRO A 112 -7.91 1.84 -28.94
CA PRO A 112 -8.84 0.82 -29.35
C PRO A 112 -10.27 1.37 -29.33
N HIS A 113 -11.09 0.92 -30.27
CA HIS A 113 -12.48 1.35 -30.37
C HIS A 113 -13.20 1.04 -29.06
N PHE A 114 -13.78 2.07 -28.46
CA PHE A 114 -14.32 1.96 -27.12
C PHE A 114 -15.62 1.14 -27.08
N GLU A 115 -16.51 1.35 -28.04
CA GLU A 115 -17.87 0.82 -28.02
C GLU A 115 -17.98 -0.57 -28.67
N TYR A 116 -17.10 -0.91 -29.61
CA TYR A 116 -17.06 -2.20 -30.31
C TYR A 116 -15.64 -2.74 -30.41
N ASP A 117 -15.48 -4.05 -30.51
CA ASP A 117 -14.17 -4.69 -30.75
C ASP A 117 -14.32 -5.89 -31.67
N CYS A 118 -13.81 -5.76 -32.90
CA CYS A 118 -13.83 -6.82 -33.90
C CYS A 118 -12.84 -7.96 -33.57
N THR A 119 -11.77 -7.69 -32.82
CA THR A 119 -10.75 -8.71 -32.49
C THR A 119 -11.29 -9.78 -31.53
N ARG A 120 -12.40 -9.48 -30.86
CA ARG A 120 -13.09 -10.35 -29.90
C ARG A 120 -14.38 -10.94 -30.45
N GLY A 121 -14.67 -10.75 -31.73
CA GLY A 121 -15.85 -11.29 -32.39
C GLY A 121 -16.23 -10.44 -33.57
N GLU A 122 -16.19 -11.03 -34.76
CA GLU A 122 -16.66 -10.42 -36.00
C GLU A 122 -17.49 -11.42 -36.81
N SER A 123 -18.41 -10.90 -37.61
CA SER A 123 -19.22 -11.66 -38.55
C SER A 123 -19.57 -10.79 -39.74
N ASN A 124 -19.68 -11.39 -40.91
CA ASN A 124 -20.01 -10.69 -42.15
C ASN A 124 -21.39 -11.16 -42.62
N VAL A 125 -22.35 -10.23 -42.65
CA VAL A 125 -23.74 -10.52 -42.99
C VAL A 125 -24.12 -9.86 -44.32
N THR A 126 -24.89 -10.53 -45.15
CA THR A 126 -25.35 -10.00 -46.45
C THR A 126 -26.64 -9.17 -46.34
N THR A 127 -27.44 -9.40 -45.29
CA THR A 127 -28.72 -8.71 -45.05
C THR A 127 -28.69 -7.96 -43.72
N ILE A 128 -28.97 -6.66 -43.78
CA ILE A 128 -29.11 -5.77 -42.62
C ILE A 128 -30.60 -5.52 -42.34
N LYS A 129 -30.98 -5.37 -41.06
CA LYS A 129 -32.35 -5.00 -40.66
C LYS A 129 -32.62 -3.50 -40.90
N ASP A 130 -33.87 -3.11 -41.05
CA ASP A 130 -34.29 -1.71 -41.02
C ASP A 130 -35.02 -1.42 -39.69
N PRO A 131 -34.48 -0.54 -38.82
CA PRO A 131 -33.27 0.28 -39.00
C PRO A 131 -31.94 -0.47 -38.80
N ILE A 132 -30.89 0.01 -39.49
CA ILE A 132 -29.58 -0.65 -39.64
C ILE A 132 -28.95 -1.08 -38.31
N TRP A 133 -29.03 -0.24 -37.28
CA TRP A 133 -28.43 -0.47 -35.96
C TRP A 133 -29.10 -1.58 -35.13
N ASP A 134 -30.25 -2.12 -35.56
CA ASP A 134 -30.92 -3.25 -34.91
C ASP A 134 -30.48 -4.63 -35.47
N THR A 135 -29.60 -4.61 -36.47
CA THR A 135 -29.03 -5.83 -37.04
C THR A 135 -28.18 -6.54 -35.99
N ASP A 136 -28.56 -7.77 -35.67
CA ASP A 136 -27.84 -8.64 -34.74
C ASP A 136 -27.64 -9.98 -35.44
N ASP A 137 -26.48 -10.59 -35.20
CA ASP A 137 -26.09 -11.84 -35.85
C ASP A 137 -25.91 -12.92 -34.79
N SER A 138 -26.66 -14.02 -34.96
CA SER A 138 -26.66 -15.12 -33.99
C SER A 138 -25.29 -15.76 -33.87
N TYR A 139 -24.55 -15.83 -34.97
CA TYR A 139 -23.18 -16.34 -34.97
C TYR A 139 -22.26 -15.43 -34.13
N CYS A 140 -22.22 -14.13 -34.40
CA CYS A 140 -21.42 -13.18 -33.61
C CYS A 140 -21.79 -13.19 -32.10
N SER A 141 -23.09 -13.28 -31.76
CA SER A 141 -23.55 -13.32 -30.36
C SER A 141 -23.18 -14.60 -29.60
N GLN A 142 -22.93 -15.70 -30.32
CA GLN A 142 -22.60 -17.02 -29.75
C GLN A 142 -21.09 -17.24 -29.62
N ILE A 143 -20.26 -16.37 -30.21
CA ILE A 143 -18.80 -16.44 -30.07
C ILE A 143 -18.43 -16.26 -28.59
N PRO A 144 -17.69 -17.20 -27.96
CA PRO A 144 -17.29 -17.08 -26.56
C PRO A 144 -16.46 -15.82 -26.26
N SER A 145 -15.73 -15.33 -27.26
CA SER A 145 -14.95 -14.09 -27.19
C SER A 145 -15.82 -12.82 -27.10
N CYS A 146 -17.09 -12.87 -27.53
CA CYS A 146 -18.04 -11.77 -27.46
C CYS A 146 -18.87 -11.83 -26.16
N HIS A 147 -18.29 -11.33 -25.07
CA HIS A 147 -18.88 -11.48 -23.73
C HIS A 147 -20.28 -10.86 -23.58
N SER A 148 -20.50 -9.74 -24.27
CA SER A 148 -21.77 -9.00 -24.28
C SER A 148 -22.88 -9.67 -25.08
N LYS A 149 -22.55 -10.64 -25.95
CA LYS A 149 -23.50 -11.31 -26.85
C LYS A 149 -24.32 -10.35 -27.73
N MET A 150 -23.79 -9.17 -28.00
CA MET A 150 -24.42 -8.16 -28.84
C MET A 150 -23.47 -7.77 -29.95
N CYS A 151 -24.02 -7.56 -31.14
CA CYS A 151 -23.24 -7.20 -32.32
C CYS A 151 -23.76 -5.92 -32.95
N ILE A 152 -22.87 -5.17 -33.60
CA ILE A 152 -23.21 -3.91 -34.25
C ILE A 152 -22.48 -3.78 -35.60
N PRO A 153 -23.16 -3.29 -36.65
CA PRO A 153 -22.49 -3.02 -37.92
C PRO A 153 -21.48 -1.86 -37.78
N THR A 154 -20.30 -2.01 -38.37
CA THR A 154 -19.24 -0.98 -38.35
C THR A 154 -19.36 0.05 -39.47
N GLY A 155 -20.20 -0.24 -40.48
CA GLY A 155 -20.27 0.55 -41.72
C GLY A 155 -19.22 0.18 -42.75
N VAL A 156 -18.32 -0.76 -42.45
CA VAL A 156 -17.39 -1.33 -43.44
C VAL A 156 -18.15 -2.35 -44.28
N ILE A 157 -18.08 -2.18 -45.59
CA ILE A 157 -18.65 -3.09 -46.58
C ILE A 157 -17.50 -3.73 -47.32
N ASP A 158 -17.42 -5.06 -47.24
CA ASP A 158 -16.44 -5.83 -48.00
C ASP A 158 -17.05 -6.24 -49.35
N THR A 159 -16.42 -5.77 -50.42
CA THR A 159 -16.80 -6.03 -51.81
C THR A 159 -15.70 -6.78 -52.58
N SER A 160 -14.73 -7.37 -51.86
CA SER A 160 -13.47 -7.87 -52.43
C SER A 160 -13.59 -9.07 -53.38
N ASP A 161 -14.79 -9.62 -53.62
CA ASP A 161 -14.95 -10.90 -54.34
C ASP A 161 -16.04 -10.89 -55.43
N GLY A 162 -16.28 -9.75 -56.10
CA GLY A 162 -17.22 -9.64 -57.24
C GLY A 162 -18.68 -10.07 -56.94
N GLY A 163 -18.98 -10.34 -55.68
CA GLY A 163 -20.23 -10.91 -55.18
C GLY A 163 -21.04 -9.91 -54.34
N ILE A 164 -22.08 -10.44 -53.70
CA ILE A 164 -23.04 -9.69 -52.87
C ILE A 164 -22.28 -8.91 -51.77
N PRO A 165 -22.59 -7.61 -51.55
CA PRO A 165 -21.92 -6.81 -50.52
C PRO A 165 -22.09 -7.45 -49.14
N LYS A 166 -20.98 -7.62 -48.42
CA LYS A 166 -20.97 -8.16 -47.05
C LYS A 166 -20.73 -7.04 -46.07
N TYR A 167 -21.63 -6.89 -45.11
CA TYR A 167 -21.53 -5.89 -44.06
C TYR A 167 -20.81 -6.49 -42.85
N GLN A 168 -19.76 -5.81 -42.38
CA GLN A 168 -19.02 -6.23 -41.20
C GLN A 168 -19.78 -5.87 -39.93
N LEU A 169 -20.03 -6.87 -39.10
CA LEU A 169 -20.52 -6.74 -37.74
C LEU A 169 -19.39 -7.08 -36.77
N CYS A 170 -19.29 -6.31 -35.69
CA CYS A 170 -18.33 -6.55 -34.62
C CYS A 170 -19.04 -6.63 -33.28
N CYS A 171 -18.40 -7.32 -32.34
CA CYS A 171 -18.93 -7.44 -30.99
C CYS A 171 -19.01 -6.07 -30.31
N LEU A 172 -20.23 -5.71 -29.90
CA LEU A 172 -20.58 -4.47 -29.19
C LEU A 172 -20.49 -4.72 -27.70
N TRP A 173 -19.71 -3.94 -26.96
CA TRP A 173 -19.65 -4.13 -25.51
C TRP A 173 -20.70 -3.32 -24.78
N ASP A 174 -21.33 -3.95 -23.78
CA ASP A 174 -22.26 -3.27 -22.89
C ASP A 174 -21.54 -2.73 -21.66
N THR A 175 -20.98 -1.53 -21.78
CA THR A 175 -20.21 -0.92 -20.68
C THR A 175 -20.75 0.43 -20.28
N HIS A 176 -20.48 0.80 -19.03
CA HIS A 176 -20.64 2.18 -18.60
C HIS A 176 -19.68 3.07 -19.35
N ILE A 177 -20.07 4.33 -19.51
CA ILE A 177 -19.27 5.36 -20.15
C ILE A 177 -19.12 6.47 -19.13
N LEU A 178 -17.89 6.94 -18.94
CA LEU A 178 -17.66 8.13 -18.15
C LEU A 178 -18.25 9.34 -18.90
N ILE A 179 -19.21 10.00 -18.26
CA ILE A 179 -19.91 11.15 -18.83
C ILE A 179 -19.01 12.40 -18.90
N GLY A 180 -17.79 12.33 -18.33
CA GLY A 180 -16.66 13.25 -18.53
C GLY A 180 -17.04 14.69 -18.82
N ALA A 181 -17.29 15.48 -17.77
CA ALA A 181 -17.59 16.90 -17.92
C ALA A 181 -16.41 17.75 -17.42
N ASN A 182 -16.19 18.91 -18.05
CA ASN A 182 -15.36 19.94 -17.47
C ASN A 182 -16.03 20.39 -16.15
N ASP A 183 -15.36 20.19 -15.01
CA ASP A 183 -15.91 20.47 -13.67
C ASP A 183 -16.48 21.89 -13.54
N THR A 184 -15.93 22.83 -14.30
CA THR A 184 -16.42 24.23 -14.36
C THR A 184 -17.83 24.35 -14.96
N LEU A 185 -18.14 23.56 -15.99
CA LEU A 185 -19.46 23.52 -16.63
C LEU A 185 -20.45 22.66 -15.84
N ALA A 186 -19.95 21.62 -15.16
CA ALA A 186 -20.75 20.76 -14.30
C ALA A 186 -21.31 21.49 -13.06
N LYS A 187 -20.59 22.51 -12.54
CA LYS A 187 -21.05 23.34 -11.40
C LYS A 187 -22.40 24.03 -11.64
N ASN A 188 -22.78 24.28 -12.89
CA ASN A 188 -24.03 24.93 -13.23
C ASN A 188 -25.24 23.97 -13.27
N ILE A 189 -25.02 22.67 -13.03
CA ILE A 189 -26.06 21.65 -12.98
C ILE A 189 -26.33 21.29 -11.51
N SER A 190 -27.56 21.53 -11.08
CA SER A 190 -28.04 21.28 -9.72
C SER A 190 -28.72 19.92 -9.54
N ILE A 191 -28.85 19.13 -10.61
CA ILE A 191 -29.49 17.80 -10.59
C ILE A 191 -28.47 16.69 -10.84
N PRO A 192 -28.57 15.51 -10.19
CA PRO A 192 -27.70 14.39 -10.48
C PRO A 192 -28.02 13.76 -11.85
N VAL A 193 -26.97 13.39 -12.57
CA VAL A 193 -27.05 12.74 -13.87
C VAL A 193 -26.28 11.42 -13.82
N ALA A 194 -26.96 10.33 -14.17
CA ALA A 194 -26.39 8.98 -14.16
C ALA A 194 -26.45 8.35 -15.56
N TYR A 195 -25.46 7.51 -15.87
CA TYR A 195 -25.45 6.69 -17.09
C TYR A 195 -25.68 5.22 -16.79
N VAL A 196 -26.57 4.60 -17.56
CA VAL A 196 -26.87 3.16 -17.52
C VAL A 196 -26.52 2.51 -18.86
N THR A 197 -26.14 1.24 -18.83
CA THR A 197 -25.74 0.51 -20.04
C THR A 197 -26.93 0.27 -20.98
N ILE A 198 -26.68 -0.33 -22.15
CA ILE A 198 -27.72 -0.64 -23.14
C ILE A 198 -28.68 -1.70 -22.58
N GLU A 199 -28.17 -2.78 -21.98
CA GLU A 199 -29.04 -3.84 -21.43
C GLU A 199 -29.85 -3.32 -20.24
N GLU A 200 -29.21 -2.57 -19.33
CA GLU A 200 -29.87 -1.92 -18.20
C GLU A 200 -30.93 -0.92 -18.66
N GLY A 201 -30.63 -0.14 -19.69
CA GLY A 201 -31.54 0.84 -20.31
C GLY A 201 -32.79 0.21 -20.89
N ILE A 202 -32.70 -0.98 -21.50
CA ILE A 202 -33.86 -1.74 -22.01
C ILE A 202 -34.72 -2.25 -20.85
N ARG A 203 -34.09 -2.75 -19.76
CA ARG A 203 -34.81 -3.20 -18.55
C ARG A 203 -35.52 -2.02 -17.88
N LEU A 204 -34.87 -0.87 -17.79
CA LEU A 204 -35.43 0.35 -17.23
C LEU A 204 -36.57 0.90 -18.07
N GLU A 205 -36.48 0.88 -19.39
CA GLU A 205 -37.59 1.31 -20.27
C GLU A 205 -38.83 0.43 -20.10
N LYS A 206 -38.66 -0.89 -20.04
CA LYS A 206 -39.76 -1.82 -19.73
C LYS A 206 -40.38 -1.54 -18.36
N ALA A 207 -39.54 -1.26 -17.35
CA ALA A 207 -40.00 -0.93 -16.01
C ALA A 207 -40.69 0.45 -15.95
N ALA A 208 -40.24 1.43 -16.74
CA ALA A 208 -40.73 2.80 -16.76
C ALA A 208 -42.21 2.91 -17.18
N VAL A 209 -42.77 1.89 -17.84
CA VAL A 209 -44.21 1.79 -18.15
C VAL A 209 -45.06 1.82 -16.87
N ALA A 210 -44.55 1.25 -15.78
CA ALA A 210 -45.24 1.23 -14.48
C ALA A 210 -44.93 2.48 -13.61
N GLU A 211 -44.19 3.46 -14.12
CA GLU A 211 -43.73 4.66 -13.40
C GLU A 211 -43.15 4.36 -11.99
N PRO A 212 -42.16 3.47 -11.86
CA PRO A 212 -41.63 3.05 -10.56
C PRO A 212 -40.93 4.20 -9.84
N ARG A 213 -40.93 4.13 -8.50
CA ARG A 213 -40.17 5.06 -7.65
C ARG A 213 -38.67 4.83 -7.82
N VAL A 214 -37.92 5.90 -8.06
CA VAL A 214 -36.47 5.87 -8.23
C VAL A 214 -35.79 6.40 -6.97
N TYR A 215 -34.80 5.64 -6.51
CA TYR A 215 -33.89 6.03 -5.45
C TYR A 215 -32.49 6.08 -6.05
N LEU A 216 -31.80 7.20 -5.88
CA LEU A 216 -30.41 7.35 -6.26
C LEU A 216 -29.60 7.52 -5.00
N LEU A 217 -28.50 6.78 -4.89
CA LEU A 217 -27.61 6.80 -3.74
C LEU A 217 -26.17 6.80 -4.21
N GLN A 218 -25.33 7.58 -3.53
CA GLN A 218 -23.90 7.44 -3.68
C GLN A 218 -23.46 6.18 -2.94
N ARG A 219 -22.65 5.34 -3.60
CA ARG A 219 -22.07 4.19 -2.91
C ARG A 219 -21.25 4.70 -1.72
N PRO A 220 -21.53 4.26 -0.48
CA PRO A 220 -20.92 4.84 0.71
C PRO A 220 -19.40 4.70 0.67
N HIS A 221 -18.71 5.77 1.02
CA HIS A 221 -17.28 5.74 1.28
C HIS A 221 -17.09 5.30 2.72
N GLN A 222 -16.48 4.14 2.94
CA GLN A 222 -16.06 3.74 4.28
C GLN A 222 -14.94 4.73 4.69
N LEU A 223 -15.18 5.60 5.67
CA LEU A 223 -14.17 6.59 6.10
C LEU A 223 -12.99 5.92 6.81
N ALA A 224 -13.25 4.78 7.46
CA ALA A 224 -12.25 3.91 8.04
C ALA A 224 -12.30 2.55 7.34
N ASN A 225 -11.51 2.40 6.28
CA ASN A 225 -11.36 1.12 5.62
C ASN A 225 -10.81 0.12 6.64
N TRP A 226 -11.48 -1.02 6.81
CA TRP A 226 -11.02 -2.11 7.66
C TRP A 226 -9.58 -2.50 7.33
N SER A 227 -9.22 -2.46 6.05
CA SER A 227 -7.85 -2.67 5.57
C SER A 227 -6.84 -1.72 6.23
N SER A 228 -7.16 -0.44 6.36
CA SER A 228 -6.30 0.56 7.02
C SER A 228 -6.19 0.32 8.53
N ILE A 229 -7.28 -0.08 9.20
CA ILE A 229 -7.26 -0.40 10.64
C ILE A 229 -6.40 -1.63 10.89
N VAL A 230 -6.56 -2.68 10.08
CA VAL A 230 -5.75 -3.90 10.18
C VAL A 230 -4.27 -3.58 9.90
N LEU A 231 -3.99 -2.75 8.90
CA LEU A 231 -2.62 -2.34 8.58
C LEU A 231 -1.98 -1.53 9.70
N TRP A 232 -2.74 -0.61 10.30
CA TRP A 232 -2.32 0.13 11.49
C TRP A 232 -1.99 -0.82 12.65
N LEU A 233 -2.87 -1.78 12.94
CA LEU A 233 -2.66 -2.76 14.00
C LEU A 233 -1.41 -3.61 13.75
N ILE A 234 -1.23 -4.13 12.53
CA ILE A 234 -0.04 -4.90 12.14
C ILE A 234 1.22 -4.05 12.28
N GLY A 235 1.20 -2.78 11.84
CA GLY A 235 2.33 -1.86 11.97
C GLY A 235 2.74 -1.62 13.42
N VAL A 236 1.77 -1.35 14.31
CA VAL A 236 1.99 -1.17 15.74
C VAL A 236 2.54 -2.44 16.40
N LEU A 237 1.89 -3.58 16.17
CA LEU A 237 2.33 -4.86 16.71
C LEU A 237 3.74 -5.23 16.22
N THR A 238 4.06 -4.92 14.98
CA THR A 238 5.39 -5.16 14.41
C THR A 238 6.43 -4.26 15.07
N ALA A 239 6.22 -2.95 15.18
CA ALA A 239 7.17 -2.04 15.81
C ALA A 239 7.44 -2.39 17.28
N VAL A 240 6.37 -2.62 18.04
CA VAL A 240 6.43 -2.95 19.47
C VAL A 240 7.04 -4.34 19.67
N GLY A 241 6.56 -5.34 18.93
CA GLY A 241 7.06 -6.71 19.01
C GLY A 241 8.51 -6.86 18.57
N ALA A 242 8.93 -6.18 17.50
CA ALA A 242 10.31 -6.17 17.03
C ALA A 242 11.25 -5.47 18.03
N SER A 243 10.80 -4.36 18.63
CA SER A 243 11.55 -3.66 19.67
C SER A 243 11.73 -4.56 20.90
N PHE A 244 10.69 -5.28 21.32
CA PHE A 244 10.80 -6.26 22.38
C PHE A 244 11.72 -7.44 22.01
N TYR A 245 11.61 -7.94 20.78
CA TYR A 245 12.48 -9.01 20.28
C TYR A 245 13.97 -8.61 20.27
N SER A 246 14.27 -7.33 20.04
CA SER A 246 15.64 -6.81 20.12
C SER A 246 16.27 -6.99 21.51
N LEU A 247 15.46 -7.06 22.58
CA LEU A 247 15.91 -7.30 23.97
C LEU A 247 16.28 -8.76 24.25
N SER A 248 15.75 -9.73 23.50
CA SER A 248 16.09 -11.16 23.68
C SER A 248 17.59 -11.45 23.50
N ARG A 249 18.30 -10.57 22.79
CA ARG A 249 19.76 -10.59 22.68
C ARG A 249 20.44 -10.24 24.00
N GLU A 250 19.92 -9.21 24.67
CA GLU A 250 20.45 -8.68 25.91
C GLU A 250 20.22 -9.67 27.06
N ASN A 251 19.07 -10.36 27.10
CA ASN A 251 18.85 -11.46 28.03
C ASN A 251 19.89 -12.60 27.91
N ARG A 252 20.44 -12.87 26.71
CA ARG A 252 21.54 -13.85 26.57
C ARG A 252 22.89 -13.35 27.09
N ARG A 253 23.09 -12.02 27.16
CA ARG A 253 24.27 -11.43 27.83
C ARG A 253 24.20 -11.54 29.36
N TYR A 254 23.02 -11.79 29.93
CA TYR A 254 22.78 -11.75 31.38
C TYR A 254 22.35 -13.08 32.02
N ILE A 255 21.97 -14.12 31.25
CA ILE A 255 21.49 -15.43 31.76
C ILE A 255 22.56 -16.55 31.59
N ALA A 256 23.84 -16.22 31.35
CA ALA A 256 24.89 -17.21 31.60
C ALA A 256 25.01 -17.37 33.13
N PRO A 257 24.69 -18.54 33.70
CA PRO A 257 24.58 -18.67 35.14
C PRO A 257 25.94 -18.45 35.81
N GLU A 258 25.96 -17.52 36.76
CA GLU A 258 26.92 -17.35 37.85
C GLU A 258 26.86 -18.56 38.81
N ASN A 259 26.92 -19.78 38.27
CA ASN A 259 26.96 -21.04 39.02
C ASN A 259 27.99 -21.97 38.38
N ILE A 260 29.25 -21.54 38.32
CA ILE A 260 30.37 -22.46 38.19
C ILE A 260 31.05 -22.47 39.55
N GLU A 261 30.88 -23.59 40.26
CA GLU A 261 31.63 -23.90 41.48
C GLU A 261 33.14 -23.85 41.16
N LEU A 262 33.79 -22.84 41.74
CA LEU A 262 35.20 -22.60 42.11
C LEU A 262 36.38 -23.55 41.78
N ASP A 263 36.33 -24.57 40.91
CA ASP A 263 37.50 -25.47 40.70
C ASP A 263 37.97 -25.73 39.25
N GLU A 264 37.41 -25.09 38.21
CA GLU A 264 37.86 -25.30 36.80
C GLU A 264 38.03 -23.99 35.97
N ILE A 265 38.66 -22.98 36.55
CA ILE A 265 38.67 -21.60 36.00
C ILE A 265 39.74 -21.35 34.92
N GLU A 266 40.79 -22.17 34.77
CA GLU A 266 41.94 -21.78 33.94
C GLU A 266 41.81 -22.10 32.43
N ASP A 267 41.10 -23.17 32.04
CA ASP A 267 40.93 -23.56 30.61
C ASP A 267 39.61 -23.08 29.97
N SER A 268 38.63 -22.67 30.78
CA SER A 268 37.28 -22.27 30.32
C SER A 268 37.20 -20.78 29.94
N HIS A 269 38.04 -19.93 30.53
CA HIS A 269 38.03 -18.48 30.29
C HIS A 269 38.54 -18.07 28.89
N LEU A 270 39.49 -18.81 28.30
CA LEU A 270 40.00 -18.54 26.95
C LEU A 270 38.97 -18.85 25.86
N LEU A 271 38.17 -19.91 26.01
CA LEU A 271 37.10 -20.27 25.07
C LEU A 271 35.86 -19.37 25.19
N GLN A 272 35.58 -18.85 26.40
CA GLN A 272 34.47 -17.93 26.63
C GLN A 272 34.76 -16.52 26.07
N HIS A 273 36.02 -16.07 26.11
CA HIS A 273 36.45 -14.79 25.54
C HIS A 273 36.31 -14.75 24.01
N ASP A 274 36.70 -15.84 23.32
CA ASP A 274 36.56 -15.97 21.86
C ASP A 274 35.08 -15.93 21.40
N GLN A 275 34.17 -16.47 22.21
CA GLN A 275 32.74 -16.50 21.89
C GLN A 275 32.03 -15.15 22.15
N TYR A 276 32.54 -14.34 23.10
CA TYR A 276 32.03 -13.00 23.40
C TYR A 276 32.49 -11.95 22.37
N GLU A 277 33.72 -12.04 21.88
CA GLU A 277 34.27 -11.15 20.85
C GLU A 277 33.58 -11.38 19.49
N TYR A 278 33.26 -12.64 19.15
CA TYR A 278 32.48 -12.99 17.95
C TYR A 278 31.02 -12.49 17.96
N LEU A 279 30.36 -12.42 19.13
CA LEU A 279 28.96 -11.98 19.28
C LEU A 279 28.78 -10.45 19.38
N ALA A 280 29.87 -9.74 19.71
CA ALA A 280 29.94 -8.28 19.73
C ALA A 280 30.27 -7.69 18.35
N GLN A 281 30.93 -8.47 17.47
CA GLN A 281 31.41 -8.01 16.16
C GLN A 281 30.31 -7.73 15.12
N ASP A 282 29.09 -8.25 15.32
CA ASP A 282 27.98 -8.13 14.37
C ASP A 282 26.99 -6.97 14.66
N VAL A 283 27.31 -6.03 15.56
CA VAL A 283 26.42 -4.88 15.85
C VAL A 283 26.83 -3.64 15.07
N GLN A 284 25.95 -3.19 14.20
CA GLN A 284 26.15 -1.91 13.54
C GLN A 284 25.58 -0.79 14.42
N GLU A 285 26.47 -0.18 15.19
CA GLU A 285 26.16 1.03 15.94
C GLU A 285 26.04 2.22 14.97
N VAL A 286 24.94 2.97 15.08
CA VAL A 286 24.74 4.17 14.28
C VAL A 286 25.24 5.37 15.09
N ASP A 287 26.31 6.01 14.62
CA ASP A 287 26.79 7.28 15.13
C ASP A 287 26.10 8.46 14.40
N GLY A 288 26.22 9.68 14.94
CA GLY A 288 25.63 10.87 14.33
C GLY A 288 26.09 11.10 12.89
N ALA A 289 27.36 10.85 12.58
CA ALA A 289 27.89 10.98 11.22
C ALA A 289 27.32 9.90 10.28
N SER A 290 27.21 8.64 10.76
CA SER A 290 26.63 7.57 9.96
C SER A 290 25.12 7.71 9.78
N ALA A 291 24.42 8.36 10.72
CA ALA A 291 23.01 8.73 10.56
C ALA A 291 22.79 9.74 9.42
N VAL A 292 23.64 10.78 9.34
CA VAL A 292 23.60 11.74 8.22
C VAL A 292 23.93 11.04 6.90
N GLY A 293 25.01 10.25 6.89
CA GLY A 293 25.42 9.47 5.72
C GLY A 293 24.32 8.52 5.25
N PHE A 294 23.63 7.85 6.17
CA PHE A 294 22.52 6.96 5.88
C PHE A 294 21.39 7.67 5.13
N VAL A 295 20.95 8.85 5.60
CA VAL A 295 19.86 9.62 4.96
C VAL A 295 20.28 10.15 3.58
N ILE A 296 21.52 10.64 3.44
CA ILE A 296 22.03 11.12 2.15
C ILE A 296 22.13 9.96 1.14
N CYS A 297 22.71 8.82 1.55
CA CYS A 297 22.80 7.63 0.71
C CYS A 297 21.41 7.14 0.30
N ALA A 298 20.46 7.05 1.24
CA ALA A 298 19.08 6.68 0.94
C ALA A 298 18.43 7.64 -0.05
N GLY A 299 18.61 8.96 0.11
CA GLY A 299 18.09 9.96 -0.82
C GLY A 299 18.72 9.89 -2.21
N SER A 300 20.04 9.71 -2.30
CA SER A 300 20.73 9.53 -3.58
C SER A 300 20.30 8.25 -4.29
N PHE A 301 20.10 7.17 -3.52
CA PHE A 301 19.64 5.91 -4.05
C PHE A 301 18.20 6.05 -4.56
N LEU A 302 17.32 6.70 -3.81
CA LEU A 302 15.94 6.95 -4.24
C LEU A 302 15.89 7.76 -5.55
N MET A 303 16.75 8.77 -5.71
CA MET A 303 16.86 9.51 -6.98
C MET A 303 17.37 8.64 -8.12
N LEU A 304 18.33 7.75 -7.87
CA LEU A 304 18.77 6.78 -8.86
C LEU A 304 17.60 5.90 -9.32
N LEU A 305 16.75 5.44 -8.39
CA LEU A 305 15.57 4.64 -8.74
C LEU A 305 14.49 5.39 -9.50
N TYR A 306 14.41 6.71 -9.31
CA TYR A 306 13.49 7.55 -10.05
C TYR A 306 13.87 7.65 -11.54
N TYR A 307 15.18 7.73 -11.83
CA TYR A 307 15.68 7.87 -13.20
C TYR A 307 15.94 6.54 -13.92
N PHE A 308 16.34 5.50 -13.17
CA PHE A 308 16.64 4.19 -13.73
C PHE A 308 15.56 3.17 -13.32
N ASP A 309 14.84 2.62 -14.30
CA ASP A 309 13.80 1.59 -14.12
C ASP A 309 14.37 0.21 -13.70
N ILE A 310 15.06 0.16 -12.55
CA ILE A 310 15.71 -1.03 -11.98
C ILE A 310 14.71 -1.85 -11.13
N GLY A 311 13.40 -1.64 -11.32
CA GLY A 311 12.32 -2.23 -10.51
C GLY A 311 12.36 -3.76 -10.39
N ARG A 312 12.96 -4.48 -11.36
CA ARG A 312 13.11 -5.95 -11.34
C ARG A 312 14.19 -6.47 -10.39
N LEU A 313 15.16 -5.64 -10.00
CA LEU A 313 16.24 -6.03 -9.10
C LEU A 313 15.78 -6.03 -7.63
N PHE A 314 14.83 -5.17 -7.27
CA PHE A 314 14.35 -5.01 -5.89
C PHE A 314 13.78 -6.27 -5.26
N PRO A 315 12.93 -7.06 -5.94
CA PRO A 315 12.44 -8.31 -5.39
C PRO A 315 13.57 -9.31 -5.12
N ILE A 316 14.67 -9.26 -5.88
CA ILE A 316 15.83 -10.11 -5.68
C ILE A 316 16.60 -9.66 -4.43
N ILE A 317 16.95 -8.38 -4.31
CA ILE A 317 17.64 -7.85 -3.11
C ILE A 317 16.79 -8.08 -1.86
N PHE A 318 15.51 -7.76 -1.93
CA PHE A 318 14.57 -7.98 -0.83
C PHE A 318 14.52 -9.47 -0.47
N GLY A 319 14.37 -10.36 -1.46
CA GLY A 319 14.37 -11.81 -1.23
C GLY A 319 15.64 -12.30 -0.52
N LEU A 320 16.82 -11.86 -0.96
CA LEU A 320 18.10 -12.23 -0.32
C LEU A 320 18.16 -11.76 1.14
N SER A 321 17.75 -10.51 1.42
CA SER A 321 17.71 -9.98 2.79
C SER A 321 16.65 -10.64 3.67
N ALA A 322 15.50 -10.97 3.09
CA ALA A 322 14.38 -11.59 3.78
C ALA A 322 14.66 -13.06 4.09
N MET A 323 15.41 -13.77 3.24
CA MET A 323 15.85 -15.15 3.48
C MET A 323 16.67 -15.25 4.78
N GLY A 324 17.71 -14.43 4.94
CA GLY A 324 18.53 -14.43 6.16
C GLY A 324 17.75 -14.01 7.41
N SER A 325 16.82 -13.06 7.25
CA SER A 325 15.93 -12.63 8.34
C SER A 325 14.94 -13.74 8.72
N LEU A 326 14.34 -14.42 7.75
CA LEU A 326 13.40 -15.53 7.94
C LEU A 326 14.07 -16.71 8.64
N TYR A 327 15.29 -17.02 8.23
CA TYR A 327 16.14 -18.01 8.90
C TYR A 327 16.32 -17.69 10.39
N SER A 328 16.81 -16.49 10.70
CA SER A 328 17.21 -16.11 12.06
C SER A 328 16.04 -15.87 13.02
N VAL A 329 14.90 -15.35 12.53
CA VAL A 329 13.75 -14.98 13.38
C VAL A 329 12.73 -16.12 13.51
N ILE A 330 12.47 -16.89 12.46
CA ILE A 330 11.41 -17.92 12.46
C ILE A 330 11.98 -19.33 12.30
N CYS A 331 12.69 -19.62 11.22
CA CYS A 331 13.04 -21.01 10.89
C CYS A 331 13.92 -21.66 11.95
N MET A 332 14.95 -20.95 12.44
CA MET A 332 15.85 -21.47 13.47
C MET A 332 15.14 -21.83 14.79
N PRO A 333 14.46 -20.88 15.47
CA PRO A 333 13.79 -21.19 16.72
C PRO A 333 12.66 -22.23 16.54
N LEU A 334 11.94 -22.19 15.42
CA LEU A 334 10.91 -23.18 15.11
C LEU A 334 11.51 -24.59 14.95
N LEU A 335 12.64 -24.72 14.26
CA LEU A 335 13.27 -26.01 14.02
C LEU A 335 13.90 -26.58 15.30
N HIS A 336 14.47 -25.73 16.15
CA HIS A 336 14.89 -26.12 17.50
C HIS A 336 13.73 -26.61 18.37
N LEU A 337 12.55 -25.99 18.25
CA LEU A 337 11.35 -26.40 18.98
C LEU A 337 10.77 -27.73 18.47
N LEU A 338 10.72 -27.92 17.15
CA LEU A 338 10.13 -29.11 16.53
C LEU A 338 11.05 -30.33 16.56
N LEU A 339 12.37 -30.14 16.44
CA LEU A 339 13.36 -31.21 16.31
C LEU A 339 14.53 -31.04 17.29
N PRO A 340 14.30 -31.06 18.61
CA PRO A 340 15.35 -30.84 19.60
C PRO A 340 16.44 -31.92 19.55
N TYR A 341 16.08 -33.15 19.16
CA TYR A 341 17.01 -34.29 19.03
C TYR A 341 18.07 -34.11 17.94
N LEU A 342 17.80 -33.31 16.91
CA LEU A 342 18.74 -33.07 15.80
C LEU A 342 19.74 -31.95 16.10
N SER A 343 19.58 -31.24 17.23
CA SER A 343 20.45 -30.13 17.62
C SER A 343 21.91 -30.57 17.89
N THR A 344 22.14 -31.84 18.20
CA THR A 344 23.47 -32.39 18.49
C THR A 344 24.19 -32.92 17.25
N TRP A 345 23.50 -33.03 16.12
CA TRP A 345 24.04 -33.61 14.89
C TRP A 345 24.81 -32.54 14.09
N ARG A 346 26.14 -32.65 14.09
CA ARG A 346 27.05 -31.80 13.28
C ARG A 346 27.62 -32.60 12.11
N CYS A 347 27.54 -32.05 10.91
CA CYS A 347 28.12 -32.63 9.71
C CYS A 347 29.49 -32.01 9.45
N ASN A 348 30.50 -32.83 9.19
CA ASN A 348 31.84 -32.36 8.81
C ASN A 348 31.96 -32.35 7.27
N ILE A 349 32.13 -31.17 6.67
CA ILE A 349 32.20 -30.98 5.21
C ILE A 349 33.66 -30.92 4.69
N SER A 350 34.61 -31.54 5.41
CA SER A 350 36.04 -31.52 5.04
C SER A 350 36.37 -32.06 3.63
N SER A 351 35.44 -32.76 2.96
CA SER A 351 35.65 -33.34 1.63
C SER A 351 35.63 -32.33 0.46
N ILE A 352 35.13 -31.09 0.63
CA ILE A 352 34.93 -30.14 -0.48
C ILE A 352 35.97 -29.00 -0.49
N PHE A 353 36.50 -28.59 0.67
CA PHE A 353 37.53 -27.55 0.77
C PHE A 353 38.74 -28.04 1.57
N ARG A 354 39.86 -28.29 0.88
CA ARG A 354 41.09 -28.89 1.43
C ARG A 354 41.79 -28.08 2.54
N HIS A 355 41.33 -26.86 2.83
CA HIS A 355 41.92 -25.94 3.81
C HIS A 355 40.95 -25.38 4.85
N PHE A 356 39.67 -25.78 4.86
CA PHE A 356 38.70 -25.21 5.80
C PHE A 356 37.80 -26.32 6.37
N VAL A 357 38.05 -26.71 7.62
CA VAL A 357 37.19 -27.67 8.34
C VAL A 357 35.97 -26.91 8.84
N VAL A 358 34.88 -26.94 8.07
CA VAL A 358 33.58 -26.39 8.51
C VAL A 358 32.72 -27.51 9.04
N THR A 359 32.42 -27.46 10.34
CA THR A 359 31.35 -28.25 10.94
C THR A 359 30.06 -27.45 10.85
N VAL A 360 29.11 -27.90 10.02
CA VAL A 360 27.80 -27.23 9.88
C VAL A 360 26.74 -28.06 10.62
N GLY A 361 25.88 -27.42 11.40
CA GLY A 361 24.77 -28.10 12.05
C GLY A 361 23.72 -28.53 11.02
N LEU A 362 23.16 -29.75 11.13
CA LEU A 362 22.09 -30.20 10.24
C LEU A 362 20.87 -29.26 10.30
N LEU A 363 20.58 -28.72 11.49
CA LEU A 363 19.52 -27.75 11.74
C LEU A 363 19.74 -26.43 10.97
N GLU A 364 20.98 -25.99 10.85
CA GLU A 364 21.36 -24.77 10.11
C GLU A 364 21.10 -24.95 8.63
N VAL A 365 21.53 -26.08 8.06
CA VAL A 365 21.29 -26.42 6.66
C VAL A 365 19.79 -26.50 6.38
N LEU A 366 19.03 -27.22 7.20
CA LEU A 366 17.58 -27.37 7.04
C LEU A 366 16.86 -26.02 7.20
N GLY A 367 17.28 -25.18 8.14
CA GLY A 367 16.74 -23.84 8.33
C GLY A 367 16.99 -22.94 7.12
N VAL A 368 18.21 -22.95 6.56
CA VAL A 368 18.55 -22.17 5.37
C VAL A 368 17.75 -22.67 4.16
N LEU A 369 17.68 -23.99 3.93
CA LEU A 369 16.89 -24.57 2.84
C LEU A 369 15.39 -24.24 2.99
N GLY A 370 14.84 -24.33 4.20
CA GLY A 370 13.47 -23.94 4.50
C GLY A 370 13.21 -22.47 4.20
N SER A 371 14.08 -21.57 4.66
CA SER A 371 13.94 -20.13 4.39
C SER A 371 14.10 -19.78 2.91
N ALA A 372 15.00 -20.46 2.20
CA ALA A 372 15.24 -20.28 0.77
C ALA A 372 14.04 -20.74 -0.07
N THR A 373 13.45 -21.90 0.25
CA THR A 373 12.27 -22.40 -0.45
C THR A 373 11.06 -21.49 -0.26
N ILE A 374 10.79 -21.01 0.96
CA ILE A 374 9.71 -20.06 1.23
C ILE A 374 9.91 -18.76 0.44
N THR A 375 11.13 -18.21 0.44
CA THR A 375 11.46 -16.98 -0.29
C THR A 375 11.36 -17.17 -1.80
N PHE A 376 11.78 -18.32 -2.31
CA PHE A 376 11.67 -18.65 -3.73
C PHE A 376 10.20 -18.80 -4.18
N LEU A 377 9.37 -19.46 -3.38
CA LEU A 377 7.93 -19.56 -3.62
C LEU A 377 7.27 -18.18 -3.62
N TRP A 378 7.65 -17.31 -2.67
CA TRP A 378 7.21 -15.92 -2.68
C TRP A 378 7.58 -15.19 -3.98
N TYR A 379 8.82 -15.36 -4.46
CA TYR A 379 9.29 -14.71 -5.68
C TYR A 379 8.48 -15.16 -6.91
N LEU A 380 8.17 -16.45 -7.05
CA LEU A 380 7.37 -16.99 -8.15
C LEU A 380 5.90 -16.53 -8.11
N TYR A 381 5.28 -16.56 -6.93
CA TYR A 381 3.86 -16.24 -6.72
C TYR A 381 3.62 -14.84 -6.17
N ARG A 382 4.58 -13.92 -6.36
CA ARG A 382 4.58 -12.56 -5.78
C ARG A 382 3.29 -11.78 -6.03
N ASN A 383 2.66 -12.01 -7.18
CA ASN A 383 1.44 -11.30 -7.59
C ASN A 383 0.19 -11.70 -6.79
N GLN A 384 0.19 -12.90 -6.20
CA GLN A 384 -0.97 -13.46 -5.51
C GLN A 384 -0.75 -13.54 -4.00
N CYS A 385 0.49 -13.82 -3.57
CA CYS A 385 0.85 -14.05 -2.18
C CYS A 385 1.28 -12.77 -1.43
N TRP A 386 0.38 -11.78 -1.35
CA TRP A 386 0.63 -10.53 -0.61
C TRP A 386 0.89 -10.77 0.89
N TYR A 387 0.22 -11.75 1.49
CA TYR A 387 0.42 -12.12 2.90
C TYR A 387 1.83 -12.63 3.17
N LEU A 388 2.43 -13.35 2.22
CA LEU A 388 3.79 -13.85 2.35
C LEU A 388 4.79 -12.70 2.25
N GLN A 389 4.53 -11.69 1.40
CA GLN A 389 5.31 -10.45 1.39
C GLN A 389 5.28 -9.75 2.76
N ASN A 390 4.09 -9.67 3.39
CA ASN A 390 3.96 -9.04 4.71
C ASN A 390 4.75 -9.80 5.77
N ILE A 391 4.70 -11.13 5.79
CA ILE A 391 5.49 -11.95 6.73
C ILE A 391 6.99 -11.68 6.53
N LEU A 392 7.47 -11.70 5.29
CA LEU A 392 8.88 -11.41 4.98
C LEU A 392 9.28 -9.98 5.40
N GLY A 393 8.40 -9.00 5.20
CA GLY A 393 8.61 -7.61 5.62
C GLY A 393 8.65 -7.43 7.14
N ILE A 394 7.75 -8.09 7.88
CA ILE A 394 7.72 -8.08 9.35
C ILE A 394 9.01 -8.69 9.91
N VAL A 395 9.41 -9.84 9.37
CA VAL A 395 10.64 -10.51 9.80
C VAL A 395 11.89 -9.69 9.48
N LEU A 396 11.90 -9.01 8.33
CA LEU A 396 12.96 -8.05 7.99
C LEU A 396 13.00 -6.89 9.01
N CYS A 397 11.85 -6.36 9.45
CA CYS A 397 11.79 -5.33 10.49
C CYS A 397 12.35 -5.84 11.83
N CYS A 398 11.98 -7.05 12.25
CA CYS A 398 12.50 -7.69 13.47
C CYS A 398 14.02 -7.87 13.41
N SER A 399 14.54 -8.34 12.27
CA SER A 399 15.98 -8.49 12.03
C SER A 399 16.71 -7.14 12.06
N PHE A 400 16.17 -6.13 11.39
CA PHE A 400 16.75 -4.79 11.34
C PHE A 400 16.84 -4.15 12.72
N LEU A 401 15.75 -4.14 13.49
CA LEU A 401 15.70 -3.57 14.85
C LEU A 401 16.55 -4.37 15.87
N LYS A 402 16.90 -5.62 15.56
CA LYS A 402 17.84 -6.41 16.37
C LYS A 402 19.30 -6.11 16.05
N ASN A 403 19.62 -5.82 14.79
CA ASN A 403 21.01 -5.69 14.32
C ASN A 403 21.53 -4.24 14.35
N ILE A 404 20.62 -3.26 14.21
CA ILE A 404 20.96 -1.84 14.18
C ILE A 404 20.57 -1.19 15.50
N GLU A 405 21.55 -0.53 16.11
CA GLU A 405 21.41 0.02 17.45
C GLU A 405 21.77 1.50 17.46
N ILE A 406 20.88 2.32 18.02
CA ILE A 406 21.15 3.72 18.28
C ILE A 406 21.71 3.84 19.70
N PRO A 407 22.85 4.51 19.90
CA PRO A 407 23.53 4.54 21.19
C PRO A 407 22.81 5.40 22.22
N ASN A 408 22.38 6.60 21.83
CA ASN A 408 21.90 7.64 22.75
C ASN A 408 20.71 8.39 22.15
N LEU A 409 19.92 9.08 22.99
CA LEU A 409 18.79 9.90 22.51
C LEU A 409 19.27 11.04 21.59
N ARG A 410 20.47 11.60 21.80
CA ARG A 410 21.05 12.61 20.89
C ARG A 410 21.13 12.11 19.44
N VAL A 411 21.65 10.89 19.21
CA VAL A 411 21.76 10.34 17.84
C VAL A 411 20.37 10.05 17.28
N ALA A 412 19.46 9.52 18.12
CA ALA A 412 18.07 9.31 17.72
C ALA A 412 17.40 10.61 17.25
N THR A 413 17.62 11.73 17.95
CA THR A 413 17.04 13.04 17.57
C THR A 413 17.59 13.54 16.23
N ILE A 414 18.89 13.35 15.96
CA ILE A 414 19.50 13.72 14.68
C ILE A 414 18.90 12.87 13.55
N LEU A 415 18.86 11.54 13.73
CA LEU A 415 18.33 10.64 12.72
C LEU A 415 16.84 10.92 12.43
N LEU A 416 16.00 11.04 13.47
CA LEU A 416 14.56 11.25 13.33
C LEU A 416 14.22 12.63 12.75
N SER A 417 14.95 13.67 13.14
CA SER A 417 14.74 15.02 12.57
C SER A 417 15.16 15.07 11.09
N LEU A 418 16.25 14.41 10.70
CA LEU A 418 16.63 14.29 9.30
C LEU A 418 15.62 13.46 8.51
N ALA A 419 15.11 12.36 9.08
CA ALA A 419 14.08 11.53 8.45
C ALA A 419 12.75 12.30 8.28
N PHE A 420 12.39 13.17 9.23
CA PHE A 420 11.24 14.07 9.12
C PHE A 420 11.38 15.03 7.94
N VAL A 421 12.53 15.71 7.81
CA VAL A 421 12.78 16.64 6.69
C VAL A 421 12.84 15.89 5.35
N TYR A 422 13.45 14.71 5.35
CA TYR A 422 13.53 13.83 4.18
C TYR A 422 12.14 13.50 3.62
N ASP A 423 11.22 13.07 4.48
CA ASP A 423 9.87 12.65 4.07
C ASP A 423 9.08 13.83 3.48
N ILE A 424 9.13 15.00 4.13
CA ILE A 424 8.51 16.23 3.62
C ILE A 424 9.08 16.63 2.25
N PHE A 425 10.40 16.56 2.08
CA PHE A 425 11.04 16.91 0.83
C PHE A 425 10.61 15.98 -0.31
N PHE A 426 10.66 14.66 -0.09
CA PHE A 426 10.36 13.70 -1.15
C PHE A 426 8.87 13.56 -1.46
N VAL A 427 7.97 13.86 -0.51
CA VAL A 427 6.52 13.83 -0.77
C VAL A 427 6.00 15.16 -1.32
N PHE A 428 6.30 16.30 -0.68
CA PHE A 428 5.69 17.58 -1.03
C PHE A 428 6.56 18.48 -1.92
N ILE A 429 7.88 18.47 -1.76
CA ILE A 429 8.76 19.38 -2.51
C ILE A 429 9.12 18.78 -3.88
N SER A 430 9.31 17.46 -3.94
CA SER A 430 9.70 16.76 -5.18
C SER A 430 8.74 16.94 -6.37
N PRO A 431 7.40 16.98 -6.22
CA PRO A 431 6.50 17.22 -7.35
C PRO A 431 6.72 18.58 -8.03
N PHE A 432 7.12 19.62 -7.29
CA PHE A 432 7.39 20.95 -7.85
C PHE A 432 8.66 20.98 -8.71
N ILE A 433 9.62 20.09 -8.44
CA ILE A 433 10.92 20.04 -9.13
C ILE A 433 10.88 19.03 -10.29
N PHE A 434 10.28 17.85 -10.08
CA PHE A 434 10.34 16.71 -11.00
C PHE A 434 9.01 16.43 -11.73
N GLY A 435 7.96 17.18 -11.44
CA GLY A 435 6.62 17.03 -12.03
C GLY A 435 5.79 15.88 -11.46
N SER A 436 6.37 15.04 -10.59
CA SER A 436 5.66 14.02 -9.81
C SER A 436 6.37 13.73 -8.49
N SER A 437 5.64 13.20 -7.52
CA SER A 437 6.15 12.72 -6.23
C SER A 437 7.11 11.56 -6.45
N VAL A 438 8.41 11.79 -6.20
CA VAL A 438 9.47 10.79 -6.37
C VAL A 438 9.21 9.56 -5.51
N MET A 439 8.86 9.76 -4.23
CA MET A 439 8.57 8.67 -3.30
C MET A 439 7.36 7.83 -3.73
N GLU A 440 6.31 8.46 -4.25
CA GLU A 440 5.11 7.75 -4.70
C GLU A 440 5.41 6.91 -5.94
N ARG A 441 6.06 7.50 -6.96
CA ARG A 441 6.42 6.79 -8.20
C ARG A 441 7.33 5.60 -7.92
N VAL A 442 8.28 5.75 -7.00
CA VAL A 442 9.18 4.65 -6.64
C VAL A 442 8.42 3.60 -5.83
N ALA A 443 7.61 3.99 -4.84
CA ALA A 443 6.85 3.06 -4.01
C ALA A 443 5.88 2.18 -4.83
N THR A 444 5.21 2.76 -5.83
CA THR A 444 4.31 2.03 -6.74
C THR A 444 5.04 1.26 -7.85
N GLY A 445 6.36 1.41 -7.96
CA GLY A 445 7.18 0.72 -8.96
C GLY A 445 7.06 1.30 -10.37
N GLY A 446 6.59 2.55 -10.50
CA GLY A 446 6.52 3.27 -11.77
C GLY A 446 5.34 4.24 -11.85
N ALA A 447 5.20 4.89 -13.01
CA ALA A 447 4.07 5.77 -13.26
C ALA A 447 2.73 4.98 -13.25
N PRO A 448 1.69 5.48 -12.59
CA PRO A 448 0.36 4.85 -12.59
C PRO A 448 -0.16 4.75 -14.02
N ALA A 449 -0.94 3.71 -14.31
CA ALA A 449 -1.36 3.37 -15.67
C ALA A 449 -1.99 4.58 -16.40
N ASN A 450 -2.79 5.37 -15.69
CA ASN A 450 -3.50 6.55 -16.20
C ASN A 450 -2.60 7.69 -16.72
N THR A 451 -1.32 7.73 -16.35
CA THR A 451 -0.36 8.77 -16.77
C THR A 451 0.50 8.33 -17.95
N ARG A 452 0.41 7.07 -18.37
CA ARG A 452 1.21 6.54 -19.47
C ARG A 452 0.65 6.97 -20.83
N ILE A 453 1.53 7.13 -21.81
CA ILE A 453 1.15 7.57 -23.17
C ILE A 453 0.29 6.52 -23.88
N ASP A 454 0.52 5.24 -23.59
CA ASP A 454 -0.21 4.08 -24.13
C ASP A 454 -1.50 3.77 -23.37
N TYR A 455 -1.89 4.58 -22.38
CA TYR A 455 -3.12 4.38 -21.63
C TYR A 455 -4.36 4.53 -22.53
N PRO A 456 -5.16 3.47 -22.71
CA PRO A 456 -6.29 3.47 -23.64
C PRO A 456 -7.50 4.25 -23.12
N GLY A 457 -7.48 4.67 -21.86
CA GLY A 457 -8.59 5.30 -21.15
C GLY A 457 -9.18 4.37 -20.09
N ILE A 458 -9.77 4.97 -19.06
CA ILE A 458 -10.32 4.24 -17.91
C ILE A 458 -11.46 3.33 -18.31
N ASP A 459 -12.32 3.75 -19.23
CA ASP A 459 -13.43 2.94 -19.69
C ASP A 459 -12.96 1.65 -20.41
N TYR A 460 -11.87 1.74 -21.18
CA TYR A 460 -11.26 0.56 -21.81
C TYR A 460 -10.60 -0.37 -20.78
N CYS A 461 -10.01 0.19 -19.73
CA CYS A 461 -9.39 -0.58 -18.66
C CYS A 461 -10.40 -1.26 -17.74
N GLU A 462 -11.56 -0.65 -17.51
CA GLU A 462 -12.69 -1.30 -16.83
C GLU A 462 -13.18 -2.51 -17.64
N ARG A 463 -13.23 -2.37 -18.97
CA ARG A 463 -13.59 -3.45 -19.90
C ARG A 463 -12.55 -4.57 -19.95
N TYR A 464 -11.27 -4.21 -19.98
CA TYR A 464 -10.15 -5.14 -20.12
C TYR A 464 -9.10 -4.93 -19.01
N PRO A 465 -9.39 -5.36 -17.77
CA PRO A 465 -8.50 -5.11 -16.62
C PRO A 465 -7.14 -5.80 -16.75
N HIS A 466 -7.04 -6.86 -17.56
CA HIS A 466 -5.80 -7.59 -17.82
C HIS A 466 -4.99 -7.05 -19.01
N TYR A 467 -5.45 -5.99 -19.68
CA TYR A 467 -4.69 -5.37 -20.75
C TYR A 467 -3.41 -4.71 -20.18
N ALA A 468 -2.25 -4.99 -20.78
CA ALA A 468 -0.96 -4.62 -20.19
C ALA A 468 -0.82 -3.11 -19.87
N PRO A 469 -1.24 -2.18 -20.76
CA PRO A 469 -1.28 -0.74 -20.47
C PRO A 469 -2.23 -0.32 -19.34
N CYS A 470 -3.25 -1.13 -19.03
CA CYS A 470 -4.21 -0.88 -17.95
C CYS A 470 -3.73 -1.38 -16.58
N LYS A 471 -2.69 -2.23 -16.56
CA LYS A 471 -2.17 -2.79 -15.32
C LYS A 471 -1.21 -1.79 -14.67
N ASP A 472 -1.56 -1.40 -13.45
CA ASP A 472 -0.69 -0.59 -12.61
C ASP A 472 0.63 -1.34 -12.33
N PRO A 473 1.74 -0.59 -12.17
CA PRO A 473 3.01 -1.20 -11.83
C PRO A 473 2.91 -1.88 -10.46
N GLN A 474 3.76 -2.89 -10.26
CA GLN A 474 3.77 -3.61 -9.00
C GLN A 474 4.49 -2.80 -7.93
N PRO A 475 3.88 -2.61 -6.75
CA PRO A 475 4.54 -1.91 -5.67
C PRO A 475 5.85 -2.62 -5.27
N LEU A 476 6.81 -1.84 -4.78
CA LEU A 476 8.06 -2.39 -4.27
C LEU A 476 7.81 -3.33 -3.08
N PRO A 477 8.66 -4.35 -2.86
CA PRO A 477 8.45 -5.31 -1.78
C PRO A 477 8.72 -4.72 -0.38
N MET A 478 9.25 -3.50 -0.28
CA MET A 478 9.53 -2.78 0.97
C MET A 478 8.27 -2.10 1.57
N LEU A 479 7.11 -2.69 1.34
CA LEU A 479 5.80 -2.18 1.75
C LEU A 479 4.97 -3.33 2.32
N LEU A 480 4.27 -3.07 3.42
CA LEU A 480 3.18 -3.93 3.89
C LEU A 480 1.92 -3.59 3.10
N LEU A 481 1.26 -4.62 2.58
CA LEU A 481 0.12 -4.50 1.67
C LEU A 481 -1.09 -5.21 2.25
N ILE A 482 -2.24 -4.53 2.30
CA ILE A 482 -3.52 -5.17 2.59
C ILE A 482 -4.51 -4.80 1.48
N PRO A 483 -5.21 -5.77 0.88
CA PRO A 483 -6.20 -5.47 -0.13
C PRO A 483 -7.31 -4.61 0.46
N GLN A 484 -7.74 -3.58 -0.29
CA GLN A 484 -8.93 -2.82 0.06
C GLN A 484 -10.15 -3.71 -0.15
N PHE A 485 -10.97 -3.84 0.89
CA PHE A 485 -12.26 -4.54 0.82
C PHE A 485 -13.36 -3.67 0.18
N ASP A 486 -12.98 -2.51 -0.36
CA ASP A 486 -13.88 -1.63 -1.08
C ASP A 486 -14.01 -2.04 -2.55
N TRP A 487 -15.13 -1.63 -3.15
CA TRP A 487 -15.43 -1.82 -4.57
C TRP A 487 -14.40 -1.21 -5.54
N ARG A 488 -13.56 -0.27 -5.08
CA ARG A 488 -12.49 0.34 -5.88
C ARG A 488 -11.31 -0.61 -6.08
N GLY A 489 -11.22 -1.67 -5.29
CA GLY A 489 -10.05 -2.54 -5.25
C GLY A 489 -8.79 -1.78 -4.84
N GLY A 490 -7.64 -2.37 -5.13
CA GLY A 490 -6.33 -1.81 -4.76
C GLY A 490 -5.82 -2.28 -3.40
N PHE A 491 -4.70 -1.70 -2.97
CA PHE A 491 -4.02 -2.06 -1.72
C PHE A 491 -3.81 -0.81 -0.86
N THR A 492 -4.11 -0.90 0.43
CA THR A 492 -3.55 0.02 1.42
C THR A 492 -2.11 -0.38 1.68
N MET A 493 -1.21 0.61 1.68
CA MET A 493 0.23 0.40 1.75
C MET A 493 0.81 1.11 2.97
N LEU A 494 1.77 0.49 3.64
CA LEU A 494 2.55 1.09 4.75
C LEU A 494 4.03 0.79 4.53
N GLY A 495 4.88 1.81 4.59
CA GLY A 495 6.33 1.66 4.38
C GLY A 495 7.00 0.94 5.55
N LEU A 496 7.94 0.03 5.26
CA LEU A 496 8.75 -0.59 6.33
C LEU A 496 9.62 0.45 7.06
N GLY A 497 10.05 1.51 6.36
CA GLY A 497 10.81 2.62 6.97
C GLY A 497 10.02 3.35 8.06
N ASP A 498 8.71 3.49 7.90
CA ASP A 498 7.82 4.14 8.88
C ASP A 498 7.67 3.33 10.17
N ILE A 499 7.94 2.03 10.11
CA ILE A 499 7.96 1.12 11.27
C ILE A 499 9.35 1.09 11.90
N ILE A 500 10.39 0.94 11.06
CA ILE A 500 11.77 0.77 11.50
C ILE A 500 12.31 2.04 12.17
N VAL A 501 12.16 3.21 11.55
CA VAL A 501 12.81 4.44 12.01
C VAL A 501 12.32 4.85 13.41
N PRO A 502 11.00 4.93 13.68
CA PRO A 502 10.50 5.13 15.05
C PRO A 502 10.73 3.90 15.94
N GLY A 503 10.74 2.69 15.39
CA GLY A 503 11.03 1.45 16.12
C GLY A 503 12.41 1.45 16.79
N LEU A 504 13.42 2.06 16.16
CA LEU A 504 14.74 2.23 16.77
C LEU A 504 14.69 3.08 18.06
N LEU A 505 13.82 4.10 18.10
CA LEU A 505 13.60 4.90 19.31
C LEU A 505 12.86 4.11 20.40
N ILE A 506 11.88 3.28 20.01
CA ILE A 506 11.16 2.40 20.96
C ILE A 506 12.12 1.37 21.57
N SER A 507 12.99 0.75 20.75
CA SER A 507 14.03 -0.17 21.22
C SER A 507 15.02 0.53 22.16
N LEU A 508 15.47 1.75 21.82
CA LEU A 508 16.31 2.57 22.69
C LEU A 508 15.64 2.86 24.04
N GLY A 509 14.35 3.21 24.03
CA GLY A 509 13.57 3.44 25.26
C GLY A 509 13.48 2.18 26.14
N LEU A 510 13.29 1.01 25.54
CA LEU A 510 13.26 -0.27 26.26
C LEU A 510 14.60 -0.60 26.93
N ARG A 511 15.72 -0.38 26.23
CA ARG A 511 17.06 -0.61 26.79
C ARG A 511 17.36 0.35 27.93
N PHE A 512 16.96 1.62 27.78
CA PHE A 512 17.11 2.62 28.84
C PHE A 512 16.30 2.24 30.09
N ASP A 513 15.05 1.81 29.91
CA ASP A 513 14.20 1.29 30.98
C ASP A 513 14.84 0.10 31.71
N CYS A 514 15.38 -0.88 30.97
CA CYS A 514 16.07 -2.04 31.55
C CYS A 514 17.32 -1.64 32.35
N CYS A 515 18.12 -0.72 31.84
CA CYS A 515 19.30 -0.20 32.55
C CYS A 515 18.92 0.50 33.85
N LEU A 516 17.90 1.36 33.84
CA LEU A 516 17.40 2.02 35.05
C LEU A 516 16.86 1.01 36.09
N ALA A 517 16.19 -0.05 35.64
CA ALA A 517 15.72 -1.11 36.51
C ALA A 517 16.89 -1.87 37.17
N LYS A 518 17.94 -2.20 36.41
CA LYS A 518 19.17 -2.83 36.90
C LYS A 518 19.88 -1.94 37.93
N SER A 519 20.05 -0.66 37.61
CA SER A 519 20.67 0.34 38.48
C SER A 519 19.97 0.44 39.85
N LYS A 520 18.62 0.47 39.86
CA LYS A 520 17.84 0.48 41.10
C LYS A 520 17.99 -0.81 41.90
N TYR A 521 18.03 -1.96 41.23
CA TYR A 521 18.24 -3.25 41.89
C TYR A 521 19.61 -3.32 42.58
N PHE A 522 20.68 -2.88 41.92
CA PHE A 522 22.02 -2.80 42.54
C PHE A 522 22.07 -1.83 43.72
N LEU A 523 21.41 -0.68 43.62
CA LEU A 523 21.29 0.27 44.72
C LEU A 523 20.57 -0.33 45.94
N LEU A 524 19.50 -1.10 45.71
CA LEU A 524 18.72 -1.75 46.76
C LEU A 524 19.43 -2.97 47.39
N SER A 525 20.27 -3.68 46.63
CA SER A 525 20.98 -4.87 47.10
C SER A 525 22.21 -4.55 47.96
N GLY A 526 22.59 -3.27 48.10
CA GLY A 526 23.69 -2.84 48.97
C GLY A 526 25.09 -3.24 48.48
N LYS A 527 25.21 -3.82 47.28
CA LYS A 527 26.49 -4.23 46.66
C LYS A 527 27.33 -3.05 46.15
N LEU A 528 26.80 -1.82 46.15
CA LEU A 528 27.43 -0.61 45.59
C LEU A 528 28.65 -0.06 46.35
N ARG A 529 29.24 -0.83 47.29
CA ARG A 529 30.21 -0.30 48.26
C ARG A 529 31.68 -0.46 47.87
N GLN A 530 32.04 -0.99 46.69
CA GLN A 530 33.45 -1.29 46.40
C GLN A 530 34.07 -0.74 45.11
N ILE A 531 33.34 0.00 44.25
CA ILE A 531 33.93 0.46 42.97
C ILE A 531 34.01 2.01 42.90
N PRO A 532 35.22 2.61 42.96
CA PRO A 532 35.41 4.07 42.98
C PRO A 532 35.12 4.79 41.65
N GLY A 533 34.87 4.05 40.56
CA GLY A 533 34.51 4.59 39.23
C GLY A 533 33.00 4.75 39.01
N GLU A 534 32.21 3.76 39.43
CA GLU A 534 30.75 3.72 39.32
C GLU A 534 30.04 4.81 40.14
N THR A 535 30.71 5.34 41.17
CA THR A 535 30.11 6.23 42.17
C THR A 535 29.56 7.54 41.59
N LYS A 536 30.04 8.02 40.43
CA LYS A 536 29.57 9.29 39.84
C LYS A 536 28.20 9.20 39.16
N VAL A 537 27.89 8.07 38.53
CA VAL A 537 26.64 7.86 37.77
C VAL A 537 25.51 7.57 38.75
N TYR A 538 25.73 6.62 39.64
CA TYR A 538 24.76 6.23 40.67
C TYR A 538 24.55 7.32 41.73
N ALA A 539 25.55 8.16 42.03
CA ALA A 539 25.39 9.33 42.93
C ALA A 539 24.37 10.34 42.39
N SER A 540 24.25 10.50 41.06
CA SER A 540 23.26 11.39 40.47
C SER A 540 21.82 10.88 40.64
N LEU A 541 21.61 9.55 40.66
CA LEU A 541 20.33 8.91 41.01
C LEU A 541 20.05 8.93 42.52
N LEU A 542 21.09 8.79 43.37
CA LEU A 542 21.00 8.79 44.84
C LEU A 542 20.59 10.14 45.45
N THR A 543 20.78 11.27 44.76
CA THR A 543 20.43 12.61 45.28
C THR A 543 18.93 12.92 45.31
N LYS A 544 18.06 12.04 44.80
CA LYS A 544 16.61 12.26 44.76
C LYS A 544 15.86 11.36 45.76
N PRO A 545 15.24 11.91 46.81
CA PRO A 545 14.58 11.14 47.88
C PRO A 545 13.27 10.44 47.46
N ALA A 546 12.91 10.44 46.18
CA ALA A 546 11.66 9.86 45.65
C ALA A 546 11.88 8.65 44.71
N ALA A 547 13.12 8.25 44.44
CA ALA A 547 13.46 7.21 43.45
C ALA A 547 13.00 5.78 43.82
N ALA A 548 12.54 5.57 45.06
CA ALA A 548 12.18 4.26 45.59
C ALA A 548 10.70 3.84 45.40
N GLN A 549 9.80 4.72 44.91
CA GLN A 549 8.36 4.51 45.19
C GLN A 549 7.43 4.15 44.01
N ASN A 550 7.86 4.18 42.74
CA ASN A 550 6.95 3.91 41.60
C ASN A 550 7.31 2.66 40.76
N ARG A 551 6.32 1.76 40.64
CA ARG A 551 6.37 0.36 40.16
C ARG A 551 6.48 0.12 38.64
N TRP A 552 6.54 1.14 37.79
CA TRP A 552 6.60 0.91 36.35
C TRP A 552 8.04 0.99 35.87
N GLN A 553 8.66 -0.17 35.62
CA GLN A 553 10.04 -0.30 35.12
C GLN A 553 10.19 -0.04 33.62
N VAL A 554 9.08 0.05 32.86
CA VAL A 554 9.07 0.19 31.38
C VAL A 554 8.36 1.47 30.92
N GLN A 555 8.77 2.63 31.45
CA GLN A 555 8.06 3.90 31.22
C GLN A 555 8.33 4.48 29.84
N TYR A 556 9.58 4.46 29.39
CA TYR A 556 9.98 5.03 28.11
C TYR A 556 9.50 4.15 26.94
N TYR A 557 9.56 2.83 27.09
CA TYR A 557 9.03 1.88 26.12
C TYR A 557 7.52 2.03 25.91
N ILE A 558 6.73 2.08 27.00
CA ILE A 558 5.27 2.22 26.91
C ILE A 558 4.90 3.59 26.31
N THR A 559 5.54 4.67 26.77
CA THR A 559 5.25 6.02 26.26
C THR A 559 5.58 6.14 24.77
N ALA A 560 6.74 5.65 24.33
CA ALA A 560 7.12 5.63 22.92
C ALA A 560 6.17 4.75 22.07
N SER A 561 5.75 3.59 22.59
CA SER A 561 4.83 2.67 21.90
C SER A 561 3.44 3.28 21.70
N ILE A 562 2.88 3.92 22.74
CA ILE A 562 1.60 4.62 22.65
C ILE A 562 1.71 5.80 21.68
N ALA A 563 2.78 6.59 21.78
CA ALA A 563 3.01 7.72 20.89
C ALA A 563 3.15 7.29 19.42
N PHE A 564 3.79 6.14 19.16
CA PHE A 564 3.87 5.55 17.83
C PHE A 564 2.49 5.15 17.31
N ALA A 565 1.69 4.44 18.11
CA ALA A 565 0.34 4.04 17.73
C ALA A 565 -0.56 5.25 17.42
N VAL A 566 -0.48 6.31 18.23
CA VAL A 566 -1.20 7.57 18.00
C VAL A 566 -0.70 8.26 16.73
N GLY A 567 0.61 8.41 16.54
CA GLY A 567 1.20 9.04 15.36
C GLY A 567 0.85 8.32 14.06
N LEU A 568 0.90 6.97 14.05
CA LEU A 568 0.52 6.16 12.90
C LEU A 568 -0.99 6.29 12.61
N GLY A 569 -1.81 6.35 13.66
CA GLY A 569 -3.25 6.60 13.54
C GLY A 569 -3.55 7.95 12.91
N MET A 570 -2.87 9.01 13.38
CA MET A 570 -2.99 10.36 12.82
C MET A 570 -2.59 10.41 11.34
N ALA A 571 -1.49 9.76 10.96
CA ALA A 571 -1.06 9.67 9.57
C ALA A 571 -2.13 8.99 8.69
N ASN A 572 -2.67 7.85 9.14
CA ASN A 572 -3.72 7.14 8.42
C ASN A 572 -5.00 7.98 8.28
N THR A 573 -5.42 8.66 9.36
CA THR A 573 -6.56 9.57 9.33
C THR A 573 -6.34 10.73 8.35
N ALA A 574 -5.14 11.32 8.31
CA ALA A 574 -4.80 12.39 7.38
C ALA A 574 -4.86 11.94 5.91
N VAL A 575 -4.42 10.72 5.58
CA VAL A 575 -4.54 10.15 4.23
C VAL A 575 -6.02 9.95 3.87
N SER A 576 -6.82 9.40 4.80
CA SER A 576 -8.27 9.20 4.58
C SER A 576 -9.02 10.50 4.29
N PHE A 577 -8.66 11.61 4.94
CA PHE A 577 -9.29 12.91 4.70
C PHE A 577 -8.77 13.63 3.45
N SER A 578 -7.46 13.59 3.19
CA SER A 578 -6.86 14.34 2.08
C SER A 578 -6.99 13.63 0.73
N GLY A 579 -7.16 12.30 0.72
CA GLY A 579 -7.20 11.50 -0.51
C GLY A 579 -5.89 11.49 -1.31
N LEU A 580 -4.81 12.02 -0.71
CA LEU A 580 -3.46 12.11 -1.28
C LEU A 580 -2.47 11.39 -0.36
N GLY A 581 -1.35 10.91 -0.92
CA GLY A 581 -0.25 10.36 -0.14
C GLY A 581 0.30 11.43 0.82
N GLN A 582 0.34 11.12 2.11
CA GLN A 582 0.87 12.01 3.15
C GLN A 582 2.21 11.47 3.68
N PRO A 583 3.17 12.34 4.03
CA PRO A 583 4.41 11.93 4.68
C PRO A 583 4.11 11.41 6.09
N ALA A 584 4.28 10.10 6.32
CA ALA A 584 3.94 9.46 7.59
C ALA A 584 4.85 9.91 8.73
N LEU A 585 6.14 10.14 8.45
CA LEU A 585 7.12 10.58 9.45
C LEU A 585 6.83 11.99 9.97
N MET A 586 6.10 12.79 9.20
CA MET A 586 5.62 14.11 9.64
C MET A 586 4.75 14.02 10.90
N TYR A 587 3.99 12.93 11.06
CA TYR A 587 3.14 12.69 12.23
C TYR A 587 3.86 11.82 13.28
N LEU A 588 4.59 10.80 12.84
CA LEU A 588 5.24 9.83 13.74
C LEU A 588 6.37 10.46 14.56
N VAL A 589 7.24 11.24 13.93
CA VAL A 589 8.42 11.84 14.60
C VAL A 589 8.03 12.77 15.75
N PRO A 590 7.18 13.80 15.55
CA PRO A 590 6.82 14.69 16.65
C PRO A 590 6.08 13.96 17.79
N CYS A 591 5.24 12.97 17.47
CA CYS A 591 4.56 12.18 18.50
C CYS A 591 5.57 11.36 19.31
N THR A 592 6.40 10.54 18.67
CA THR A 592 7.32 9.61 19.35
C THR A 592 8.48 10.33 20.02
N LEU A 593 9.19 11.19 19.30
CA LEU A 593 10.34 11.92 19.83
C LEU A 593 9.89 12.98 20.85
N GLY A 594 8.80 13.69 20.58
CA GLY A 594 8.25 14.67 21.51
C GLY A 594 7.81 14.04 22.82
N ALA A 595 7.08 12.91 22.77
CA ALA A 595 6.62 12.22 23.98
C ALA A 595 7.78 11.68 24.83
N THR A 596 8.80 11.11 24.19
CA THR A 596 9.99 10.57 24.88
C THR A 596 10.83 11.67 25.53
N ILE A 597 11.08 12.78 24.83
CA ILE A 597 11.79 13.95 25.41
C ILE A 597 10.98 14.56 26.55
N LEU A 598 9.67 14.76 26.37
CA LEU A 598 8.80 15.32 27.39
C LEU A 598 8.81 14.43 28.65
N ARG A 599 8.75 13.10 28.47
CA ARG A 599 8.81 12.16 29.59
C ARG A 599 10.16 12.21 30.31
N ALA A 600 11.26 12.24 29.55
CA ALA A 600 12.61 12.32 30.12
C ALA A 600 12.85 13.64 30.87
N TRP A 601 12.25 14.73 30.38
CA TRP A 601 12.25 16.02 31.05
C TRP A 601 11.43 16.00 32.35
N MET A 602 10.21 15.46 32.33
CA MET A 602 9.37 15.30 33.52
C MET A 602 10.04 14.45 34.61
N ASN A 603 10.76 13.40 34.20
CA ASN A 603 11.48 12.51 35.12
C ASN A 603 12.83 13.12 35.60
N ASN A 604 13.26 14.26 35.05
CA ASN A 604 14.56 14.87 35.29
C ASN A 604 15.73 13.88 35.02
N GLU A 605 15.56 13.04 33.99
CA GLU A 605 16.54 12.02 33.53
C GLU A 605 17.05 12.35 32.12
N LEU A 606 16.64 13.49 31.55
CA LEU A 606 16.97 13.89 30.18
C LEU A 606 18.48 13.91 29.91
N LYS A 607 19.28 14.45 30.83
CA LYS A 607 20.75 14.53 30.63
C LYS A 607 21.39 13.14 30.55
N LEU A 608 20.95 12.23 31.41
CA LEU A 608 21.39 10.84 31.42
C LEU A 608 21.03 10.14 30.10
N PHE A 609 19.78 10.28 29.66
CA PHE A 609 19.29 9.67 28.43
C PHE A 609 19.89 10.30 27.15
N TRP A 610 20.24 11.59 27.21
CA TRP A 610 20.75 12.36 26.08
C TRP A 610 22.17 11.96 25.66
N SER A 611 23.09 11.79 26.62
CA SER A 611 24.51 11.60 26.31
C SER A 611 25.25 10.59 27.18
N GLU A 612 24.78 10.31 28.39
CA GLU A 612 25.57 9.57 29.40
C GLU A 612 25.30 8.06 29.37
N PHE A 613 24.10 7.64 28.93
CA PHE A 613 23.63 6.25 28.89
C PHE A 613 24.63 5.19 28.38
N LYS A 614 25.38 5.46 27.30
CA LYS A 614 26.31 4.47 26.72
C LYS A 614 27.69 4.44 27.39
N HIS A 615 28.14 5.55 27.96
CA HIS A 615 29.46 5.60 28.61
C HIS A 615 29.48 4.70 29.85
N ASP A 616 28.35 4.63 30.54
CA ASP A 616 28.23 3.88 31.79
C ASP A 616 28.08 2.37 31.53
N MET A 617 27.35 1.98 30.48
CA MET A 617 27.18 0.56 30.12
C MET A 617 28.48 -0.11 29.62
N LYS A 618 29.40 0.64 29.01
CA LYS A 618 30.74 0.15 28.65
C LYS A 618 31.68 0.10 29.86
N ALA A 619 31.50 0.98 30.83
CA ALA A 619 32.29 0.99 32.06
C ALA A 619 31.96 -0.21 32.96
N ASP A 620 30.67 -0.51 33.16
CA ASP A 620 30.21 -1.69 33.92
C ASP A 620 30.79 -3.01 33.36
N VAL A 621 30.80 -3.19 32.03
CA VAL A 621 31.36 -4.40 31.38
C VAL A 621 32.88 -4.49 31.57
N GLN A 622 33.58 -3.36 31.48
CA GLN A 622 35.04 -3.35 31.63
C GLN A 622 35.47 -3.60 33.07
N ASP A 623 34.71 -3.09 34.05
CA ASP A 623 34.98 -3.27 35.48
C ASP A 623 34.61 -4.68 35.96
N ASP A 624 33.52 -5.31 35.46
CA ASP A 624 33.20 -6.74 35.70
C ASP A 624 34.35 -7.65 35.22
N ILE A 625 34.89 -7.38 34.02
CA ILE A 625 36.06 -8.10 33.46
C ILE A 625 37.28 -7.87 34.35
N ARG A 626 37.46 -6.65 34.88
CA ARG A 626 38.62 -6.31 35.70
C ARG A 626 38.56 -6.97 37.07
N GLU A 627 37.40 -6.99 37.73
CA GLU A 627 37.20 -7.66 39.02
C GLU A 627 37.36 -9.17 38.90
N THR A 628 36.89 -9.81 37.82
CA THR A 628 37.15 -11.25 37.58
C THR A 628 38.61 -11.55 37.29
N THR A 629 39.38 -10.62 36.71
CA THR A 629 40.83 -10.80 36.49
C THR A 629 41.72 -10.48 37.70
N LEU A 630 41.18 -9.87 38.76
CA LEU A 630 41.93 -9.41 39.93
C LEU A 630 41.58 -10.14 41.24
N SER A 631 40.68 -11.11 41.23
CA SER A 631 40.50 -12.04 42.35
C SER A 631 41.48 -13.22 42.23
N PRO A 632 42.45 -13.37 43.16
CA PRO A 632 43.39 -14.51 43.17
C PRO A 632 42.72 -15.82 43.60
#